data_AF-A0A2C9KUX3-F1
#
_entry.id   AF-A0A2C9KUX3-F1
#
_cell.length_a   1.000
_cell.length_b   1.000
_cell.length_c   1.000
_cell.angle_alpha   90.00
_cell.angle_beta   90.00
_cell.angle_gamma   90.00
#
_symmetry.space_group_name_H-M   'P 1'
#
loop_
_entity.id
_entity.type
_entity.pdbx_description
1 polymer ?
#
loop_
_entity_poly.entity_id
_entity_poly.type
_entity_poly.pdbx_seq_one_letter_code
_entity_poly.pdbx_strand_id
1 'polypeptide(L)'
;MCADLIKWAEELRWMKKWRYLYVFLGQFLTGKRYFDAEVQYRQFVAGSGGGVSSSLSDWINLEPAVQHCYSIYAFPYEFVDTENKKYVDPFGQCCQLVVSSGCSQLSTIKSMVAVSKTSSPGNMEVLNNVTEFKVKLQRENATNPRTEREAKNMELEKFINIDGELLSLDSKEFSVRLQTSFVPVFGKAPDA
;
A
#
# COMPACT_ATOMS: atom_id res chain seq x y z
N MET A 1 -8.05 2.14 3.25
CA MET A 1 -8.09 1.61 4.63
C MET A 1 -7.42 2.54 5.66
N CYS A 2 -6.09 2.66 5.72
CA CYS A 2 -5.43 3.45 6.78
C CYS A 2 -5.69 4.96 6.68
N ALA A 3 -5.69 5.52 5.47
CA ALA A 3 -6.09 6.90 5.22
C ALA A 3 -7.50 7.19 5.73
N ASP A 4 -8.44 6.26 5.51
CA ASP A 4 -9.83 6.37 5.99
C ASP A 4 -9.89 6.39 7.52
N LEU A 5 -9.12 5.51 8.19
CA LEU A 5 -9.04 5.46 9.66
C LEU A 5 -8.51 6.78 10.23
N ILE A 6 -7.44 7.32 9.65
CA ILE A 6 -6.83 8.58 10.10
C ILE A 6 -7.83 9.73 9.91
N LYS A 7 -8.42 9.85 8.72
CA LYS A 7 -9.38 10.92 8.42
C LYS A 7 -10.60 10.88 9.35
N TRP A 8 -11.20 9.71 9.57
CA TRP A 8 -12.34 9.58 10.48
C TRP A 8 -11.95 9.84 11.94
N ALA A 9 -10.74 9.43 12.36
CA ALA A 9 -10.24 9.75 13.68
C ALA A 9 -10.01 11.26 13.87
N GLU A 10 -9.69 12.00 12.82
CA GLU A 10 -9.62 13.46 12.86
C GLU A 10 -11.00 14.11 12.99
N GLU A 11 -12.01 13.65 12.24
CA GLU A 11 -13.41 14.12 12.38
C GLU A 11 -13.93 13.93 13.82
N LEU A 12 -13.50 12.86 14.49
CA LEU A 12 -13.88 12.52 15.86
C LEU A 12 -12.90 13.05 16.92
N ARG A 13 -12.09 14.07 16.62
CA ARG A 13 -11.11 14.64 17.56
C ARG A 13 -11.72 15.07 18.90
N TRP A 14 -12.98 15.50 18.90
CA TRP A 14 -13.73 15.88 20.09
C TRP A 14 -13.88 14.71 21.10
N MET A 15 -13.82 13.46 20.65
CA MET A 15 -13.90 12.26 21.50
C MET A 15 -12.56 11.89 22.20
N LYS A 16 -11.49 12.66 21.99
CA LYS A 16 -10.14 12.38 22.57
C LYS A 16 -9.68 10.95 22.22
N LYS A 17 -9.21 10.16 23.19
CA LYS A 17 -8.66 8.80 22.95
C LYS A 17 -9.70 7.80 22.43
N TRP A 18 -10.98 8.00 22.75
CA TRP A 18 -12.06 7.08 22.36
C TRP A 18 -12.34 7.09 20.86
N ARG A 19 -11.90 8.13 20.15
CA ARG A 19 -12.03 8.23 18.69
C ARG A 19 -11.48 7.02 17.96
N TYR A 20 -10.34 6.48 18.40
CA TYR A 20 -9.71 5.34 17.73
C TYR A 20 -10.56 4.08 17.87
N LEU A 21 -11.06 3.79 19.08
CA LEU A 21 -11.94 2.65 19.31
C LEU A 21 -13.21 2.77 18.47
N TYR A 22 -13.81 3.96 18.42
CA TYR A 22 -15.03 4.21 17.66
C TYR A 22 -14.79 4.03 16.15
N VAL A 23 -13.68 4.54 15.63
CA VAL A 23 -13.30 4.39 14.21
C VAL A 23 -13.03 2.93 13.85
N PHE A 24 -12.34 2.18 14.71
CA PHE A 24 -12.10 0.75 14.50
C PHE A 24 -13.42 -0.04 14.47
N LEU A 25 -14.30 0.17 15.45
CA LEU A 25 -15.62 -0.47 15.46
C LEU A 25 -16.47 -0.04 14.26
N GLY A 26 -16.41 1.24 13.90
CA GLY A 26 -17.06 1.81 12.73
C GLY A 26 -16.65 1.11 11.45
N GLN A 27 -15.36 0.83 11.23
CA GLN A 27 -14.90 0.12 10.03
C GLN A 27 -15.49 -1.27 9.86
N PHE A 28 -15.72 -2.00 10.96
CA PHE A 28 -16.34 -3.33 10.89
C PHE A 28 -17.85 -3.25 10.59
N LEU A 29 -18.51 -2.16 10.99
CA LEU A 29 -19.96 -1.96 10.83
C LEU A 29 -20.33 -1.28 9.51
N THR A 30 -19.57 -0.27 9.08
CA THR A 30 -19.76 0.42 7.82
C THR A 30 -19.06 -0.39 6.74
N GLY A 31 -19.84 -1.11 5.93
CA GLY A 31 -19.32 -2.03 4.92
C GLY A 31 -18.17 -1.47 4.07
N LYS A 32 -17.31 -2.39 3.58
CA LYS A 32 -16.07 -2.08 2.86
C LYS A 32 -16.26 -1.06 1.74
N ARG A 33 -15.33 -0.10 1.66
CA ARG A 33 -15.19 0.82 0.53
C ARG A 33 -14.25 0.20 -0.49
N TYR A 34 -14.63 0.27 -1.75
CA TYR A 34 -13.80 -0.13 -2.87
C TYR A 34 -13.62 1.07 -3.81
N PHE A 35 -12.53 1.05 -4.58
CA PHE A 35 -12.21 2.04 -5.60
C PHE A 35 -11.55 1.32 -6.78
N ASP A 36 -11.79 1.80 -7.98
CA ASP A 36 -11.17 1.22 -9.17
C ASP A 36 -9.81 1.88 -9.41
N ALA A 37 -8.77 1.08 -9.59
CA ALA A 37 -7.42 1.57 -9.80
C ALA A 37 -6.69 0.75 -10.86
N GLU A 38 -5.85 1.44 -11.62
CA GLU A 38 -4.82 0.85 -12.48
C GLU A 38 -3.49 0.93 -11.73
N VAL A 39 -2.81 -0.21 -11.61
CA VAL A 39 -1.53 -0.32 -10.91
C VAL A 39 -0.45 -0.76 -11.90
N GLN A 40 0.59 0.06 -12.00
CA GLN A 40 1.78 -0.25 -12.79
C GLN A 40 2.98 -0.30 -11.86
N TYR A 41 3.88 -1.24 -12.06
CA TYR A 41 5.05 -1.40 -11.19
C TYR A 41 6.30 -1.80 -11.98
N ARG A 42 7.45 -1.56 -11.37
CA ARG A 42 8.76 -2.04 -11.83
C ARG A 42 9.37 -2.90 -10.74
N GLN A 43 10.00 -3.98 -11.16
CA GLN A 43 10.72 -4.87 -10.26
C GLN A 43 12.22 -4.76 -10.47
N PHE A 44 12.95 -4.93 -9.37
CA PHE A 44 14.38 -5.19 -9.44
C PHE A 44 14.60 -6.59 -10.01
N VAL A 45 15.29 -6.66 -11.16
CA VAL A 45 15.74 -7.93 -11.74
C VAL A 45 17.23 -8.04 -11.47
N ALA A 46 17.62 -8.93 -10.56
CA ALA A 46 19.04 -9.24 -10.35
C ALA A 46 19.56 -9.93 -11.62
N GLY A 47 20.46 -9.27 -12.35
CA GLY A 47 21.10 -9.86 -13.52
C GLY A 47 21.86 -11.12 -13.12
N SER A 48 21.52 -12.25 -13.75
CA SER A 48 22.31 -13.47 -13.67
C SER A 48 23.65 -13.26 -14.38
N GLY A 49 24.67 -12.77 -13.66
CA GLY A 49 26.03 -12.64 -14.18
C GLY A 49 26.66 -11.30 -13.83
N GLY A 50 27.80 -11.37 -13.12
CA GLY A 50 28.50 -10.23 -12.54
C GLY A 50 28.72 -9.06 -13.49
N GLY A 51 28.14 -7.92 -13.12
CA GLY A 51 28.31 -6.63 -13.78
C GLY A 51 27.29 -5.66 -13.22
N VAL A 52 27.73 -4.65 -12.48
CA VAL A 52 26.88 -3.64 -11.85
C VAL A 52 26.30 -2.73 -12.95
N SER A 53 25.23 -3.17 -13.59
CA SER A 53 24.34 -2.32 -14.37
C SER A 53 22.90 -2.70 -14.01
N SER A 54 22.32 -1.94 -13.08
CA SER A 54 20.91 -2.04 -12.72
C SER A 54 20.05 -1.53 -13.89
N SER A 55 19.62 -2.41 -14.78
CA SER A 55 18.59 -2.06 -15.75
C SER A 55 17.24 -2.03 -15.03
N LEU A 56 16.60 -0.86 -14.95
CA LEU A 56 15.19 -0.77 -14.57
C LEU A 56 14.37 -1.61 -15.56
N SER A 57 13.54 -2.52 -15.06
CA SER A 57 12.59 -3.26 -15.88
C SER A 57 11.58 -2.30 -16.54
N ASP A 58 11.03 -2.72 -17.67
CA ASP A 58 9.88 -2.04 -18.27
C ASP A 58 8.69 -2.05 -17.29
N TRP A 59 7.80 -1.08 -17.44
CA TRP A 59 6.59 -1.01 -16.61
C TRP A 59 5.73 -2.25 -16.83
N ILE A 60 5.38 -2.92 -15.73
CA ILE A 60 4.49 -4.09 -15.72
C ILE A 60 3.12 -3.61 -15.24
N ASN A 61 2.09 -3.85 -16.05
CA ASN A 61 0.71 -3.62 -15.65
C ASN A 61 0.22 -4.80 -14.81
N LEU A 62 -0.39 -4.53 -13.67
CA LEU A 62 -1.01 -5.56 -12.86
C LEU A 62 -2.33 -5.99 -13.53
N GLU A 63 -2.49 -7.28 -13.82
CA GLU A 63 -3.70 -7.81 -14.46
C GLU A 63 -4.73 -8.24 -13.41
N PRO A 64 -6.03 -7.92 -13.59
CA PRO A 64 -6.60 -7.15 -14.70
C PRO A 64 -6.20 -5.67 -14.64
N ALA A 65 -6.05 -5.03 -15.81
CA ALA A 65 -5.59 -3.63 -15.92
C ALA A 65 -6.34 -2.62 -15.04
N VAL A 66 -7.65 -2.81 -14.83
CA VAL A 66 -8.43 -2.07 -13.84
C VAL A 66 -8.86 -3.02 -12.74
N GLN A 67 -8.51 -2.70 -11.50
CA GLN A 67 -8.78 -3.52 -10.34
C GLN A 67 -9.73 -2.84 -9.37
N HIS A 68 -10.74 -3.58 -8.93
CA HIS A 68 -11.66 -3.16 -7.89
C HIS A 68 -11.01 -3.32 -6.50
N CYS A 69 -10.25 -2.31 -6.09
CA CYS A 69 -9.37 -2.35 -4.92
C CYS A 69 -10.10 -1.97 -3.63
N TYR A 70 -9.88 -2.74 -2.57
CA TYR A 70 -10.19 -2.37 -1.19
C TYR A 70 -9.04 -1.59 -0.54
N SER A 71 -7.79 -2.01 -0.78
CA SER A 71 -6.62 -1.35 -0.23
C SER A 71 -5.38 -1.58 -1.07
N ILE A 72 -4.55 -0.55 -1.18
CA ILE A 72 -3.19 -0.63 -1.73
C ILE A 72 -2.28 -0.09 -0.64
N TYR A 73 -1.23 -0.82 -0.29
CA TYR A 73 -0.21 -0.37 0.64
C TYR A 73 1.14 -0.96 0.27
N ALA A 74 2.21 -0.23 0.59
CA ALA A 74 3.58 -0.68 0.34
C ALA A 74 4.39 -0.58 1.63
N PHE A 75 5.27 -1.57 1.84
CA PHE A 75 6.24 -1.54 2.93
C PHE A 75 7.65 -1.48 2.35
N PRO A 76 8.42 -0.41 2.63
CA PRO A 76 9.78 -0.23 2.12
C PRO A 76 10.77 -1.06 2.94
N TYR A 77 10.69 -2.38 2.82
CA TYR A 77 11.68 -3.28 3.38
C TYR A 77 11.99 -4.41 2.39
N GLU A 78 13.14 -5.02 2.59
CA GLU A 78 13.59 -6.22 1.89
C GLU A 78 13.63 -7.41 2.85
N PHE A 79 13.21 -8.59 2.38
CA PHE A 79 13.40 -9.82 3.15
C PHE A 79 14.75 -10.43 2.80
N VAL A 80 15.64 -10.51 3.80
CA VAL A 80 16.93 -11.16 3.64
C VAL A 80 16.85 -12.55 4.27
N ASP A 81 16.99 -13.56 3.43
CA ASP A 81 17.08 -14.95 3.84
C ASP A 81 18.57 -15.30 4.01
N THR A 82 18.99 -15.51 5.25
CA THR A 82 20.26 -16.18 5.54
C THR A 82 19.96 -17.64 5.84
N GLU A 83 20.91 -18.54 5.54
CA GLU A 83 20.75 -20.00 5.69
C GLU A 83 20.14 -20.44 7.04
N ASN A 84 20.29 -19.64 8.10
CA ASN A 84 19.79 -19.91 9.44
C ASN A 84 18.70 -18.94 9.95
N LYS A 85 18.50 -17.76 9.35
CA LYS A 85 17.57 -16.73 9.85
C LYS A 85 16.99 -15.90 8.70
N LYS A 86 15.69 -15.60 8.77
CA LYS A 86 15.05 -14.56 7.95
C LYS A 86 15.02 -13.27 8.74
N TYR A 87 15.51 -12.17 8.19
CA TYR A 87 15.34 -10.85 8.78
C TYR A 87 14.78 -9.86 7.77
N VAL A 88 14.24 -8.77 8.30
CA VAL A 88 13.71 -7.65 7.54
C VAL A 88 14.80 -6.59 7.48
N ASP A 89 15.24 -6.23 6.28
CA ASP A 89 16.15 -5.13 6.02
C ASP A 89 15.35 -3.87 5.65
N PRO A 90 15.23 -2.87 6.55
CA PRO A 90 14.55 -1.62 6.26
C PRO A 90 15.36 -0.71 5.32
N PHE A 91 16.61 -1.07 4.98
CA PHE A 91 17.49 -0.33 4.08
C PHE A 91 17.58 -0.94 2.68
N GLY A 92 16.75 -1.93 2.40
CA GLY A 92 16.67 -2.58 1.11
C GLY A 92 16.36 -1.62 -0.03
N GLN A 93 16.67 -2.06 -1.25
CA GLN A 93 16.45 -1.25 -2.47
C GLN A 93 15.05 -1.46 -3.08
N CYS A 94 14.22 -2.24 -2.41
CA CYS A 94 12.92 -2.66 -2.88
C CYS A 94 11.87 -2.61 -1.77
N CYS A 95 10.61 -2.65 -2.18
CA CYS A 95 9.47 -2.72 -1.27
C CYS A 95 8.60 -3.93 -1.62
N GLN A 96 7.81 -4.32 -0.63
CA GLN A 96 6.66 -5.18 -0.84
C GLN A 96 5.44 -4.30 -1.10
N LEU A 97 4.84 -4.42 -2.28
CA LEU A 97 3.58 -3.77 -2.66
C LEU A 97 2.45 -4.78 -2.53
N VAL A 98 1.40 -4.44 -1.78
CA VAL A 98 0.23 -5.27 -1.60
C VAL A 98 -0.99 -4.57 -2.17
N VAL A 99 -1.67 -5.27 -3.08
CA VAL A 99 -2.93 -4.84 -3.70
C VAL A 99 -4.03 -5.80 -3.28
N SER A 100 -5.09 -5.30 -2.67
CA SER A 100 -6.18 -6.09 -2.12
C SER A 100 -7.46 -5.76 -2.88
N SER A 101 -8.01 -6.73 -3.60
CA SER A 101 -9.18 -6.59 -4.48
C SER A 101 -10.45 -7.31 -3.98
N GLY A 102 -10.38 -8.03 -2.86
CA GLY A 102 -11.54 -8.79 -2.36
C GLY A 102 -11.42 -9.38 -0.96
N CYS A 103 -10.24 -9.32 -0.34
CA CYS A 103 -10.03 -9.96 0.95
C CYS A 103 -10.78 -9.27 2.11
N SER A 104 -10.99 -9.99 3.22
CA SER A 104 -11.59 -9.43 4.45
C SER A 104 -10.70 -8.34 5.06
N GLN A 105 -11.28 -7.41 5.84
CA GLN A 105 -10.51 -6.40 6.57
C GLN A 105 -9.48 -7.07 7.49
N LEU A 106 -9.87 -8.18 8.12
CA LEU A 106 -8.99 -9.01 8.94
C LEU A 106 -7.83 -9.58 8.13
N SER A 107 -8.06 -10.02 6.89
CA SER A 107 -7.00 -10.52 6.00
C SER A 107 -6.01 -9.41 5.62
N THR A 108 -6.52 -8.20 5.38
CA THR A 108 -5.67 -7.02 5.10
C THR A 108 -4.81 -6.67 6.33
N ILE A 109 -5.38 -6.68 7.54
CA ILE A 109 -4.60 -6.44 8.77
C ILE A 109 -3.61 -7.58 9.01
N LYS A 110 -4.01 -8.84 8.80
CA LYS A 110 -3.12 -10.00 8.95
C LYS A 110 -1.92 -9.92 8.00
N SER A 111 -2.09 -9.46 6.77
CA SER A 111 -0.98 -9.30 5.82
C SER A 111 -0.01 -8.17 6.17
N MET A 112 -0.44 -7.19 6.99
CA MET A 112 0.48 -6.19 7.55
C MET A 112 1.37 -6.73 8.66
N VAL A 113 0.91 -7.74 9.40
CA VAL A 113 1.58 -8.27 10.60
C VAL A 113 2.30 -9.60 10.32
N ALA A 114 1.71 -10.43 9.47
CA ALA A 114 2.24 -11.71 9.06
C ALA A 114 2.71 -11.61 7.62
N VAL A 115 3.94 -12.04 7.38
CA VAL A 115 4.51 -12.29 6.04
C VAL A 115 3.81 -13.51 5.42
N SER A 116 2.49 -13.47 5.29
CA SER A 116 1.71 -14.59 4.81
C SER A 116 1.76 -14.62 3.28
N LYS A 117 2.38 -15.67 2.75
CA LYS A 117 2.29 -16.12 1.36
C LYS A 117 0.84 -16.46 1.01
N THR A 118 0.01 -15.47 0.73
CA THR A 118 -1.33 -15.72 0.19
C THR A 118 -1.58 -14.80 -0.99
N SER A 119 -1.00 -15.17 -2.14
CA SER A 119 -1.37 -14.67 -3.45
C SER A 119 -2.40 -15.65 -4.05
N SER A 120 -3.66 -15.60 -3.60
CA SER A 120 -4.73 -16.13 -4.45
C SER A 120 -5.12 -15.00 -5.41
N PRO A 121 -4.96 -15.16 -6.74
CA PRO A 121 -5.35 -14.17 -7.73
C PRO A 121 -6.77 -13.66 -7.46
N GLY A 122 -6.96 -12.34 -7.50
CA GLY A 122 -8.28 -11.72 -7.29
C GLY A 122 -8.71 -11.45 -5.83
N ASN A 123 -7.93 -11.84 -4.81
CA ASN A 123 -8.20 -11.45 -3.41
C ASN A 123 -7.17 -10.51 -2.82
N MET A 124 -5.89 -10.88 -2.94
CA MET A 124 -4.74 -10.14 -2.44
C MET A 124 -3.52 -10.55 -3.26
N GLU A 125 -2.87 -9.56 -3.84
CA GLU A 125 -1.66 -9.72 -4.65
C GLU A 125 -0.50 -9.07 -3.91
N VAL A 126 0.54 -9.87 -3.67
CA VAL A 126 1.74 -9.46 -2.95
C VAL A 126 2.88 -9.45 -3.96
N LEU A 127 3.25 -8.25 -4.40
CA LEU A 127 4.33 -8.00 -5.33
C LEU A 127 5.60 -7.72 -4.53
N ASN A 128 6.61 -8.59 -4.69
CA ASN A 128 7.90 -8.44 -4.04
C ASN A 128 8.89 -7.74 -4.98
N ASN A 129 9.98 -7.22 -4.41
CA ASN A 129 11.08 -6.59 -5.13
C ASN A 129 10.66 -5.40 -6.02
N VAL A 130 9.61 -4.66 -5.62
CA VAL A 130 9.12 -3.49 -6.36
C VAL A 130 10.02 -2.30 -6.07
N THR A 131 10.52 -1.63 -7.11
CA THR A 131 11.38 -0.43 -7.00
C THR A 131 10.60 0.86 -7.21
N GLU A 132 9.64 0.82 -8.12
CA GLU A 132 8.78 1.93 -8.49
C GLU A 132 7.37 1.41 -8.74
N PHE A 133 6.36 2.19 -8.35
CA PHE A 133 4.99 1.91 -8.72
C PHE A 133 4.20 3.19 -9.00
N LYS A 134 3.14 3.04 -9.78
CA LYS A 134 2.17 4.06 -10.11
C LYS A 134 0.79 3.54 -9.81
N VAL A 135 -0.03 4.37 -9.20
CA VAL A 135 -1.44 4.09 -8.96
C VAL A 135 -2.24 5.20 -9.60
N LYS A 136 -3.16 4.81 -10.49
CA LYS A 136 -4.08 5.72 -11.16
C LYS A 136 -5.50 5.32 -10.82
N LEU A 137 -6.22 6.23 -10.15
CA LEU A 137 -7.62 6.02 -9.82
C LEU A 137 -8.47 6.15 -11.08
N GLN A 138 -9.19 5.08 -11.40
CA GLN A 138 -10.17 5.03 -12.48
C GLN A 138 -11.55 5.30 -11.88
N ARG A 139 -12.36 6.11 -12.56
CA ARG A 139 -13.77 6.21 -12.23
C ARG A 139 -14.57 6.07 -13.50
N GLU A 140 -15.29 4.97 -13.60
CA GLU A 140 -16.06 4.68 -14.82
C GLU A 140 -17.17 5.70 -15.04
N ASN A 141 -17.84 6.24 -14.02
CA ASN A 141 -18.92 7.21 -14.20
C ASN A 141 -19.24 7.95 -12.90
N ALA A 142 -18.85 9.22 -12.77
CA ALA A 142 -19.52 10.25 -11.96
C ALA A 142 -18.57 11.40 -11.64
N THR A 143 -18.70 12.51 -12.37
CA THR A 143 -18.23 13.81 -11.91
C THR A 143 -19.03 14.29 -10.68
N ASN A 144 -20.23 13.72 -10.45
CA ASN A 144 -21.15 14.07 -9.39
C ASN A 144 -21.58 12.85 -8.55
N PRO A 145 -21.37 12.85 -7.23
CA PRO A 145 -21.85 11.77 -6.35
C PRO A 145 -23.38 11.70 -6.35
N ARG A 146 -23.94 10.49 -6.37
CA ARG A 146 -25.39 10.24 -6.29
C ARG A 146 -25.89 10.16 -4.86
N THR A 147 -24.99 9.91 -3.89
CA THR A 147 -25.32 9.79 -2.46
C THR A 147 -24.27 10.48 -1.58
N GLU A 148 -24.64 10.83 -0.34
CA GLU A 148 -23.71 11.40 0.65
C GLU A 148 -22.55 10.44 0.96
N ARG A 149 -22.84 9.13 1.03
CA ARG A 149 -21.82 8.09 1.21
C ARG A 149 -20.82 8.07 0.05
N GLU A 150 -21.32 8.21 -1.17
CA GLU A 150 -20.47 8.31 -2.36
C GLU A 150 -19.65 9.59 -2.32
N ALA A 151 -20.23 10.74 -1.98
CA ALA A 151 -19.49 12.00 -1.83
C ALA A 151 -18.34 11.88 -0.81
N LYS A 152 -18.59 11.23 0.34
CA LYS A 152 -17.57 10.97 1.35
C LYS A 152 -16.48 10.02 0.84
N ASN A 153 -16.86 8.95 0.13
CA ASN A 153 -15.90 8.06 -0.51
C ASN A 153 -15.03 8.80 -1.54
N MET A 154 -15.64 9.69 -2.32
CA MET A 154 -14.95 10.51 -3.30
C MET A 154 -13.95 11.47 -2.68
N GLU A 155 -14.23 11.98 -1.48
CA GLU A 155 -13.30 12.82 -0.72
C GLU A 155 -12.10 12.00 -0.25
N LEU A 156 -12.34 10.79 0.27
CA LEU A 156 -11.30 9.88 0.78
C LEU A 156 -10.33 9.38 -0.30
N GLU A 157 -10.75 9.35 -1.57
CA GLU A 157 -9.87 9.02 -2.71
C GLU A 157 -8.79 10.08 -2.97
N LYS A 158 -8.95 11.29 -2.43
CA LYS A 158 -7.99 12.37 -2.59
C LYS A 158 -6.86 12.33 -1.56
N PHE A 159 -6.78 11.29 -0.74
CA PHE A 159 -5.80 11.22 0.33
C PHE A 159 -4.96 9.95 0.26
N ILE A 160 -3.67 10.11 0.54
CA ILE A 160 -2.73 9.03 0.78
C ILE A 160 -2.22 9.12 2.21
N ASN A 161 -1.92 7.97 2.81
CA ASN A 161 -1.25 7.90 4.11
C ASN A 161 0.21 7.53 3.88
N ILE A 162 1.14 8.36 4.35
CA ILE A 162 2.58 8.09 4.38
C ILE A 162 3.04 8.19 5.84
N ASP A 163 3.51 7.10 6.41
CA ASP A 163 4.03 7.02 7.79
C ASP A 163 3.12 7.62 8.89
N GLY A 164 1.80 7.57 8.68
CA GLY A 164 0.81 8.09 9.62
C GLY A 164 0.37 9.52 9.34
N GLU A 165 0.95 10.16 8.32
CA GLU A 165 0.55 11.48 7.84
C GLU A 165 -0.40 11.36 6.64
N LEU A 166 -1.49 12.11 6.69
CA LEU A 166 -2.48 12.17 5.62
C LEU A 166 -2.12 13.30 4.65
N LEU A 167 -1.79 12.97 3.41
CA LEU A 167 -1.46 13.94 2.36
C LEU A 167 -2.58 14.01 1.33
N SER A 168 -2.94 15.22 0.91
CA SER A 168 -3.88 15.42 -0.20
C SER A 168 -3.17 15.24 -1.54
N LEU A 169 -3.83 14.55 -2.46
CA LEU A 169 -3.39 14.37 -3.85
C LEU A 169 -4.06 15.41 -4.74
N ASP A 170 -3.27 16.19 -5.45
CA ASP A 170 -3.75 17.15 -6.46
C ASP A 170 -4.24 16.45 -7.74
N SER A 171 -3.80 15.20 -7.93
CA SER A 171 -3.92 14.40 -9.13
C SER A 171 -4.52 13.03 -8.79
N LYS A 172 -5.25 12.43 -9.73
CA LYS A 172 -5.77 11.05 -9.61
C LYS A 172 -4.70 9.98 -9.81
N GLU A 173 -3.52 10.39 -10.24
CA GLU A 173 -2.35 9.55 -10.42
C GLU A 173 -1.24 10.00 -9.48
N PHE A 174 -0.61 9.05 -8.82
CA PHE A 174 0.61 9.28 -8.07
C PHE A 174 1.64 8.19 -8.39
N SER A 175 2.91 8.58 -8.34
CA SER A 175 4.04 7.69 -8.53
C SER A 175 4.88 7.65 -7.27
N VAL A 176 5.23 6.44 -6.85
CA VAL A 176 6.12 6.21 -5.73
C VAL A 176 7.38 5.57 -6.28
N ARG A 177 8.53 6.14 -5.92
CA ARG A 177 9.85 5.64 -6.24
C ARG A 177 10.61 5.44 -4.96
N LEU A 178 11.18 4.26 -4.78
CA LEU A 178 12.17 4.06 -3.73
C LEU A 178 13.45 4.76 -4.14
N GLN A 179 13.86 5.71 -3.30
CA GLN A 179 15.14 6.36 -3.46
C GLN A 179 16.13 5.71 -2.50
N THR A 180 17.12 5.01 -3.06
CA THR A 180 18.21 4.44 -2.28
C THR A 180 19.17 5.54 -1.85
N SER A 181 19.73 5.40 -0.64
CA SER A 181 20.89 6.17 -0.17
C SER A 181 20.68 7.66 0.13
N PHE A 182 19.49 8.09 0.57
CA PHE A 182 19.27 9.51 0.93
C PHE A 182 19.81 9.89 2.32
N VAL A 183 19.77 8.98 3.31
CA VAL A 183 20.19 9.26 4.69
C VAL A 183 21.04 8.11 5.22
N PRO A 184 22.26 8.35 5.74
CA PRO A 184 22.98 7.35 6.49
C PRO A 184 22.22 7.05 7.79
N VAL A 185 21.70 5.84 7.90
CA VAL A 185 21.01 5.38 9.12
C VAL A 185 21.96 4.52 9.92
N PHE A 186 22.08 4.81 11.21
CA PHE A 186 22.88 4.02 12.14
C PHE A 186 21.99 2.93 12.76
N GLY A 187 22.29 1.67 12.45
CA GLY A 187 21.63 0.51 13.04
C GLY A 187 22.58 -0.28 13.95
N LYS A 188 22.04 -0.89 15.00
CA LYS A 188 22.75 -1.95 15.75
C LYS A 188 22.43 -3.27 15.07
N ALA A 189 23.45 -4.00 14.62
CA ALA A 189 23.26 -5.37 14.16
C ALA A 189 22.64 -6.22 15.28
N PRO A 190 21.73 -7.16 14.96
CA PRO A 190 21.20 -8.08 15.97
C PRO A 190 22.35 -8.87 16.59
N ASP A 191 22.36 -9.01 17.92
CA ASP A 191 23.35 -9.81 18.63
C ASP A 191 23.23 -11.28 18.15
N ALA A 192 24.37 -11.91 17.84
CA ALA A 192 24.47 -13.19 17.13
C ALA A 192 23.75 -14.36 17.84
#